data_AF-A0A6L5F9K4-F1
#
_entry.id   AF-A0A6L5F9K4-F1
#
_cell.length_a   1.000
_cell.length_b   1.000
_cell.length_c   1.000
_cell.angle_alpha   90.00
_cell.angle_beta   90.00
_cell.angle_gamma   90.00
#
_symmetry.space_group_name_H-M   'P 1'
#
loop_
_entity.id
_entity.type
_entity.pdbx_description
1 polymer ?
#
loop_
_entity_poly.entity_id
_entity_poly.type
_entity_poly.pdbx_seq_one_letter_code
_entity_poly.pdbx_strand_id
1 'polypeptide(L)'
;MTICDVHTHAIVPDALEEMTATHPEHGPILIEEGGVRYLSYPGRARLGPLSAGIFDPEVRLSEMDAQRVDMQVIAVAPPNYFYHLPAHVGIDFARIQNDHLFKLSDSNPDRFHIFGTLPLQDVEASLAELDRIASFPRLRGIQIGSNIDGTDLDDEGLEPLWADLEAKNLPVWVHGDQRSLAGADRLNN
;
A
#
# COMPACT_ATOMS: atom_id res chain seq x y z
N MET A 1 -17.29 -22.59 7.03
CA MET A 1 -17.03 -21.24 7.55
C MET A 1 -16.05 -20.60 6.59
N THR A 2 -16.28 -19.36 6.18
CA THR A 2 -15.37 -18.64 5.29
C THR A 2 -14.19 -18.07 6.08
N ILE A 3 -12.97 -18.29 5.62
CA ILE A 3 -11.70 -17.80 6.18
C ILE A 3 -11.23 -16.59 5.38
N CYS A 4 -11.14 -15.44 6.03
CA CYS A 4 -10.66 -14.20 5.44
C CYS A 4 -9.37 -13.76 6.13
N ASP A 5 -8.30 -13.55 5.35
CA ASP A 5 -7.04 -12.99 5.80
C ASP A 5 -6.99 -11.49 5.45
N VAL A 6 -6.83 -10.64 6.47
CA VAL A 6 -6.93 -9.19 6.36
C VAL A 6 -5.57 -8.49 6.42
N HIS A 7 -4.47 -9.22 6.62
CA HIS A 7 -3.12 -8.65 6.69
C HIS A 7 -2.27 -9.24 5.56
N THR A 8 -2.48 -8.73 4.35
CA THR A 8 -1.70 -9.16 3.19
C THR A 8 -1.27 -7.98 2.34
N HIS A 9 -0.12 -8.13 1.67
CA HIS A 9 0.45 -7.10 0.82
C HIS A 9 0.64 -7.64 -0.59
N ALA A 10 0.52 -6.77 -1.59
CA ALA A 10 0.93 -7.05 -2.95
C ALA A 10 1.88 -5.96 -3.47
N ILE A 11 2.73 -6.37 -4.40
CA ILE A 11 3.57 -5.49 -5.20
C ILE A 11 3.24 -5.81 -6.65
N VAL A 12 2.43 -4.98 -7.30
CA VAL A 12 2.04 -5.19 -8.70
C VAL A 12 3.19 -4.71 -9.61
N PRO A 13 3.85 -5.57 -10.39
CA PRO A 13 4.98 -5.16 -11.23
C PRO A 13 4.65 -4.01 -12.18
N ASP A 14 3.50 -4.07 -12.84
CA ASP A 14 3.02 -3.02 -13.75
C ASP A 14 2.87 -1.65 -13.04
N ALA A 15 2.52 -1.64 -11.75
CA ALA A 15 2.48 -0.42 -10.97
C ALA A 15 3.87 0.17 -10.75
N LEU A 16 4.88 -0.67 -10.50
CA LEU A 16 6.26 -0.22 -10.34
C LEU A 16 6.82 0.34 -11.65
N GLU A 17 6.51 -0.32 -12.78
CA GLU A 17 6.90 0.12 -14.11
C GLU A 17 6.27 1.48 -14.44
N GLU A 18 4.96 1.63 -14.20
CA GLU A 18 4.26 2.89 -14.42
C GLU A 18 4.79 4.00 -13.50
N MET A 19 4.95 3.74 -12.20
CA MET A 19 5.54 4.70 -11.26
C MET A 19 6.95 5.14 -11.69
N THR A 20 7.78 4.22 -12.14
CA THR A 20 9.15 4.52 -12.62
C THR A 20 9.13 5.26 -13.95
N ALA A 21 8.18 4.99 -14.82
CA ALA A 21 8.01 5.75 -16.06
C ALA A 21 7.54 7.19 -15.78
N THR A 22 6.66 7.39 -14.81
CA THR A 22 6.13 8.72 -14.43
C THR A 22 7.17 9.55 -13.69
N HIS A 23 7.90 8.96 -12.73
CA HIS A 23 8.91 9.64 -11.91
C HIS A 23 10.21 8.82 -11.85
N PRO A 24 11.06 8.85 -12.90
CA PRO A 24 12.25 7.99 -13.02
C PRO A 24 13.28 8.13 -11.89
N GLU A 25 13.36 9.30 -11.27
CA GLU A 25 14.27 9.61 -10.16
C GLU A 25 13.77 9.07 -8.80
N HIS A 26 12.50 8.67 -8.73
CA HIS A 26 11.83 8.25 -7.49
C HIS A 26 11.25 6.84 -7.55
N GLY A 27 10.97 6.34 -8.74
CA GLY A 27 10.31 5.05 -8.96
C GLY A 27 11.09 3.85 -8.42
N PRO A 28 10.43 2.90 -7.74
CA PRO A 28 11.03 1.63 -7.35
C PRO A 28 11.22 0.70 -8.56
N ILE A 29 12.33 -0.02 -8.59
CA ILE A 29 12.66 -0.98 -9.64
C ILE A 29 12.66 -2.39 -9.08
N LEU A 30 12.01 -3.32 -9.79
CA LEU A 30 12.08 -4.75 -9.52
C LEU A 30 13.39 -5.32 -10.09
N ILE A 31 14.20 -5.93 -9.24
CA ILE A 31 15.46 -6.59 -9.59
C ILE A 31 15.28 -8.10 -9.39
N GLU A 32 15.76 -8.90 -10.35
CA GLU A 32 15.83 -10.35 -10.22
C GLU A 32 17.28 -10.83 -10.29
N GLU A 33 17.74 -11.48 -9.22
CA GLU A 33 19.10 -12.02 -9.09
C GLU A 33 19.01 -13.47 -8.61
N GLY A 34 19.50 -14.43 -9.42
CA GLY A 34 19.52 -15.85 -9.04
C GLY A 34 18.13 -16.46 -8.84
N GLY A 35 17.11 -15.97 -9.56
CA GLY A 35 15.71 -16.42 -9.41
C GLY A 35 14.99 -15.82 -8.19
N VAL A 36 15.60 -14.83 -7.53
CA VAL A 36 15.06 -14.16 -6.35
C VAL A 36 14.78 -12.70 -6.69
N ARG A 37 13.63 -12.20 -6.28
CA ARG A 37 13.18 -10.83 -6.55
C ARG A 37 13.42 -9.90 -5.36
N TYR A 38 13.86 -8.70 -5.67
CA TYR A 38 14.12 -7.59 -4.75
C TYR A 38 13.52 -6.30 -5.29
N LEU A 39 13.09 -5.41 -4.40
CA LEU A 39 12.80 -4.03 -4.79
C LEU A 39 13.99 -3.13 -4.47
N SER A 40 14.42 -2.35 -5.47
CA SER A 40 15.40 -1.29 -5.31
C SER A 40 14.71 0.06 -5.34
N TYR A 41 15.03 0.90 -4.37
CA TYR A 41 14.46 2.24 -4.22
C TYR A 41 15.60 3.25 -4.35
N PRO A 42 15.42 4.36 -5.10
CA PRO A 42 16.43 5.43 -5.16
C PRO A 42 16.82 5.92 -3.75
N GLY A 43 18.12 5.89 -3.44
CA GLY A 43 18.66 6.37 -2.17
C GLY A 43 18.32 5.53 -0.92
N ARG A 44 17.72 4.35 -1.05
CA ARG A 44 17.36 3.48 0.09
C ARG A 44 17.87 2.05 -0.10
N ALA A 45 17.91 1.29 1.00
CA ALA A 45 18.28 -0.12 0.97
C ALA A 45 17.26 -0.95 0.16
N ARG A 46 17.75 -2.00 -0.51
CA ARG A 46 16.90 -2.97 -1.20
C ARG A 46 15.97 -3.67 -0.22
N LEU A 47 14.77 -4.02 -0.68
CA LEU A 47 13.83 -4.87 0.05
C LEU A 47 13.83 -6.27 -0.58
N GLY A 48 14.04 -7.28 0.24
CA GLY A 48 13.96 -8.68 -0.14
C GLY A 48 14.94 -9.57 0.62
N PRO A 49 14.97 -10.88 0.32
CA PRO A 49 14.26 -11.54 -0.77
C PRO A 49 12.73 -11.55 -0.58
N LEU A 50 11.98 -11.45 -1.68
CA LEU A 50 10.50 -11.44 -1.67
C LEU A 50 9.93 -12.71 -2.32
N SER A 51 8.86 -13.26 -1.72
CA SER A 51 8.19 -14.46 -2.25
C SER A 51 7.46 -14.18 -3.56
N ALA A 52 7.27 -15.18 -4.41
CA ALA A 52 6.60 -14.99 -5.69
C ALA A 52 5.13 -14.53 -5.53
N GLY A 53 4.38 -15.03 -4.53
CA GLY A 53 2.99 -14.67 -4.28
C GLY A 53 2.74 -13.19 -3.93
N ILE A 54 3.78 -12.42 -3.56
CA ILE A 54 3.63 -10.96 -3.40
C ILE A 54 3.48 -10.24 -4.74
N PHE A 55 3.99 -10.82 -5.84
CA PHE A 55 3.96 -10.25 -7.19
C PHE A 55 2.97 -10.94 -8.11
N ASP A 56 2.80 -12.25 -7.94
CA ASP A 56 2.07 -13.11 -8.88
C ASP A 56 0.72 -13.55 -8.28
N PRO A 57 -0.41 -13.12 -8.87
CA PRO A 57 -1.75 -13.48 -8.41
C PRO A 57 -2.03 -14.98 -8.46
N GLU A 58 -1.51 -15.71 -9.46
CA GLU A 58 -1.74 -17.14 -9.61
C GLU A 58 -0.99 -17.95 -8.55
N VAL A 59 0.26 -17.54 -8.25
CA VAL A 59 1.01 -18.12 -7.14
C VAL A 59 0.29 -17.84 -5.81
N ARG A 60 -0.19 -16.61 -5.60
CA ARG A 60 -0.98 -16.24 -4.42
C ARG A 60 -2.23 -17.10 -4.26
N LEU A 61 -3.00 -17.32 -5.33
CA LEU A 61 -4.20 -18.16 -5.27
C LEU A 61 -3.86 -19.59 -4.87
N SER A 62 -2.79 -20.16 -5.45
CA SER A 62 -2.31 -21.49 -5.09
C SER A 62 -1.88 -21.57 -3.61
N GLU A 63 -1.19 -20.55 -3.10
CA GLU A 63 -0.82 -20.44 -1.68
C GLU A 63 -2.05 -20.31 -0.78
N MET A 64 -3.05 -19.50 -1.17
CA MET A 64 -4.32 -19.36 -0.46
C MET A 64 -5.08 -20.69 -0.40
N ASP A 65 -5.18 -21.41 -1.51
CA ASP A 65 -5.88 -22.70 -1.57
C ASP A 65 -5.18 -23.74 -0.69
N ALA A 66 -3.85 -23.78 -0.69
CA ALA A 66 -3.06 -24.65 0.17
C ALA A 66 -3.26 -24.35 1.66
N GLN A 67 -3.43 -23.07 2.01
CA GLN A 67 -3.68 -22.60 3.37
C GLN A 67 -5.17 -22.61 3.76
N ARG A 68 -6.06 -22.92 2.82
CA ARG A 68 -7.53 -22.86 2.97
C ARG A 68 -8.03 -21.45 3.32
N VAL A 69 -7.40 -20.42 2.73
CA VAL A 69 -7.85 -19.03 2.82
C VAL A 69 -8.82 -18.75 1.68
N ASP A 70 -10.07 -18.48 2.02
CA ASP A 70 -11.13 -18.24 1.04
C ASP A 70 -11.00 -16.85 0.42
N MET A 71 -10.61 -15.83 1.21
CA MET A 71 -10.49 -14.45 0.75
C MET A 71 -9.30 -13.74 1.38
N GLN A 72 -8.67 -12.83 0.65
CA GLN A 72 -7.66 -11.90 1.16
C GLN A 72 -8.11 -10.45 0.99
N VAL A 73 -7.82 -9.60 1.97
CA VAL A 73 -7.83 -8.14 1.80
C VAL A 73 -6.39 -7.68 1.60
N ILE A 74 -6.10 -7.20 0.41
CA ILE A 74 -4.75 -6.90 -0.07
C ILE A 74 -4.49 -5.40 0.00
N ALA A 75 -3.36 -5.02 0.58
CA ALA A 75 -2.88 -3.64 0.57
C ALA A 75 -1.54 -3.51 -0.15
N VAL A 76 -1.04 -2.29 -0.28
CA VAL A 76 0.32 -2.05 -0.75
C VAL A 76 1.35 -2.52 0.28
N ALA A 77 2.57 -2.82 -0.15
CA ALA A 77 3.67 -3.10 0.78
C ALA A 77 4.07 -1.80 1.53
N PRO A 78 4.33 -1.80 2.85
CA PRO A 78 4.54 -0.57 3.63
C PRO A 78 5.63 0.39 3.11
N PRO A 79 6.78 -0.09 2.59
CA PRO A 79 7.78 0.80 1.99
C PRO A 79 7.27 1.61 0.78
N ASN A 80 6.08 1.26 0.25
CA ASN A 80 5.44 1.90 -0.89
C ASN A 80 4.42 2.98 -0.51
N TYR A 81 4.39 3.46 0.74
CA TYR A 81 3.59 4.65 1.10
C TYR A 81 4.18 5.95 0.57
N PHE A 82 5.51 6.02 0.39
CA PHE A 82 6.20 7.16 -0.22
C PHE A 82 5.99 8.54 0.42
N TYR A 83 5.63 8.62 1.71
CA TYR A 83 5.37 9.89 2.40
C TYR A 83 6.56 10.88 2.40
N HIS A 84 7.78 10.37 2.36
CA HIS A 84 9.03 11.14 2.28
C HIS A 84 9.32 11.81 0.93
N LEU A 85 8.54 11.50 -0.11
CA LEU A 85 8.72 12.08 -1.44
C LEU A 85 7.97 13.41 -1.55
N PRO A 86 8.36 14.30 -2.49
CA PRO A 86 7.59 15.50 -2.79
C PRO A 86 6.11 15.15 -3.02
N ALA A 87 5.19 15.96 -2.50
CA ALA A 87 3.75 15.65 -2.48
C ALA A 87 3.20 15.20 -3.84
N HIS A 88 3.52 15.92 -4.92
CA HIS A 88 3.07 15.56 -6.27
C HIS A 88 3.48 14.14 -6.71
N VAL A 89 4.67 13.68 -6.33
CA VAL A 89 5.15 12.32 -6.62
C VAL A 89 4.37 11.30 -5.81
N GLY A 90 4.18 11.56 -4.51
CA GLY A 90 3.39 10.69 -3.63
C GLY A 90 1.94 10.54 -4.07
N ILE A 91 1.32 11.63 -4.55
CA ILE A 91 -0.03 11.66 -5.10
C ILE A 91 -0.12 10.75 -6.34
N ASP A 92 0.78 10.92 -7.30
CA ASP A 92 0.80 10.09 -8.51
C ASP A 92 1.00 8.60 -8.15
N PHE A 93 1.93 8.31 -7.24
CA PHE A 93 2.21 6.94 -6.81
C PHE A 93 1.04 6.28 -6.09
N ALA A 94 0.36 6.99 -5.17
CA ALA A 94 -0.82 6.46 -4.49
C ALA A 94 -1.95 6.13 -5.49
N ARG A 95 -2.17 7.01 -6.48
CA ARG A 95 -3.16 6.81 -7.54
C ARG A 95 -2.85 5.58 -8.39
N ILE A 96 -1.61 5.49 -8.89
CA ILE A 96 -1.15 4.34 -9.70
C ILE A 96 -1.33 3.04 -8.90
N GLN A 97 -0.89 3.02 -7.64
CA GLN A 97 -1.04 1.83 -6.79
C GLN A 97 -2.49 1.42 -6.60
N ASN A 98 -3.39 2.37 -6.29
CA ASN A 98 -4.82 2.08 -6.13
C ASN A 98 -5.42 1.55 -7.43
N ASP A 99 -5.08 2.14 -8.59
CA ASP A 99 -5.58 1.69 -9.89
C ASP A 99 -5.13 0.26 -10.23
N HIS A 100 -3.90 -0.10 -9.88
CA HIS A 100 -3.39 -1.47 -10.06
C HIS A 100 -3.93 -2.45 -9.02
N LEU A 101 -4.21 -2.01 -7.79
CA LEU A 101 -4.93 -2.82 -6.81
C LEU A 101 -6.39 -3.09 -7.25
N PHE A 102 -7.04 -2.14 -7.92
CA PHE A 102 -8.36 -2.36 -8.51
C PHE A 102 -8.30 -3.46 -9.58
N LYS A 103 -7.36 -3.37 -10.52
CA LYS A 103 -7.14 -4.40 -11.55
C LYS A 103 -6.84 -5.77 -10.94
N LEU A 104 -5.98 -5.82 -9.91
CA LEU A 104 -5.67 -7.05 -9.17
C LEU A 104 -6.95 -7.62 -8.54
N SER A 105 -7.73 -6.79 -7.86
CA SER A 105 -8.99 -7.20 -7.23
C SER A 105 -10.03 -7.66 -8.25
N ASP A 106 -10.14 -7.00 -9.41
CA ASP A 106 -11.04 -7.38 -10.51
C ASP A 106 -10.63 -8.70 -11.18
N SER A 107 -9.35 -9.11 -11.11
CA SER A 107 -8.90 -10.39 -11.68
C SER A 107 -9.54 -11.59 -10.99
N ASN A 108 -9.83 -11.48 -9.69
CA ASN A 108 -10.39 -12.55 -8.87
C ASN A 108 -11.34 -11.95 -7.81
N PRO A 109 -12.51 -11.43 -8.22
CA PRO A 109 -13.35 -10.57 -7.38
C PRO A 109 -13.96 -11.28 -6.17
N ASP A 110 -14.08 -12.61 -6.20
CA ASP A 110 -14.57 -13.41 -5.07
C ASP A 110 -13.45 -13.77 -4.08
N ARG A 111 -12.19 -13.56 -4.44
CA ARG A 111 -11.00 -13.94 -3.63
C ARG A 111 -10.24 -12.72 -3.13
N PHE A 112 -10.21 -11.63 -3.89
CA PHE A 112 -9.40 -10.46 -3.61
C PHE A 112 -10.24 -9.20 -3.33
N HIS A 113 -10.20 -8.78 -2.07
CA HIS A 113 -10.60 -7.46 -1.62
C HIS A 113 -9.36 -6.60 -1.40
N ILE A 114 -9.53 -5.30 -1.18
CA ILE A 114 -8.38 -4.39 -0.99
C ILE A 114 -8.56 -3.37 0.12
N PHE A 115 -7.44 -2.97 0.69
CA PHE A 115 -7.29 -1.67 1.34
C PHE A 115 -6.61 -0.72 0.37
N GLY A 116 -7.16 0.48 0.20
CA GLY A 116 -6.52 1.54 -0.58
C GLY A 116 -5.37 2.18 0.21
N THR A 117 -4.56 2.98 -0.47
CA THR A 117 -3.54 3.84 0.15
C THR A 117 -3.83 5.31 -0.18
N LEU A 118 -3.34 6.23 0.65
CA LEU A 118 -3.52 7.68 0.48
C LEU A 118 -2.17 8.42 0.60
N PRO A 119 -1.96 9.52 -0.13
CA PRO A 119 -0.74 10.34 -0.06
C PRO A 119 -0.77 11.27 1.17
N LEU A 120 -0.59 10.71 2.38
CA LEU A 120 -0.82 11.41 3.64
C LEU A 120 0.07 12.63 3.91
N GLN A 121 1.13 12.84 3.14
CA GLN A 121 1.90 14.09 3.18
C GLN A 121 1.09 15.31 2.65
N ASP A 122 -0.07 15.07 2.02
CA ASP A 122 -1.00 16.08 1.53
C ASP A 122 -2.45 15.65 1.84
N VAL A 123 -3.06 16.31 2.83
CA VAL A 123 -4.41 15.96 3.32
C VAL A 123 -5.49 16.29 2.29
N GLU A 124 -5.37 17.41 1.56
CA GLU A 124 -6.34 17.77 0.52
C GLU A 124 -6.33 16.74 -0.61
N ALA A 125 -5.13 16.32 -1.04
CA ALA A 125 -5.00 15.27 -2.05
C ALA A 125 -5.46 13.90 -1.53
N SER A 126 -5.27 13.62 -0.24
CA SER A 126 -5.76 12.40 0.40
C SER A 126 -7.30 12.34 0.41
N LEU A 127 -7.98 13.45 0.71
CA LEU A 127 -9.43 13.53 0.63
C LEU A 127 -9.94 13.33 -0.80
N ALA A 128 -9.28 13.99 -1.77
CA ALA A 128 -9.64 13.84 -3.18
C ALA A 128 -9.46 12.40 -3.69
N GLU A 129 -8.38 11.73 -3.28
CA GLU A 129 -8.14 10.33 -3.63
C GLU A 129 -9.12 9.39 -2.91
N LEU A 130 -9.43 9.66 -1.64
CA LEU A 130 -10.42 8.90 -0.88
C LEU A 130 -11.80 8.95 -1.57
N ASP A 131 -12.24 10.13 -1.99
CA ASP A 131 -13.48 10.30 -2.77
C ASP A 131 -13.46 9.49 -4.08
N ARG A 132 -12.31 9.48 -4.78
CA ARG A 132 -12.16 8.73 -6.04
C ARG A 132 -12.28 7.23 -5.84
N ILE A 133 -11.69 6.69 -4.77
CA ILE A 133 -11.60 5.24 -4.55
C ILE A 133 -12.78 4.67 -3.75
N ALA A 134 -13.49 5.50 -2.97
CA ALA A 134 -14.53 5.05 -2.03
C ALA A 134 -15.67 4.25 -2.67
N SER A 135 -15.98 4.48 -3.95
CA SER A 135 -17.04 3.75 -4.65
C SER A 135 -16.62 2.37 -5.18
N PHE A 136 -15.34 1.98 -5.05
CA PHE A 136 -14.87 0.70 -5.57
C PHE A 136 -15.51 -0.46 -4.78
N PRO A 137 -16.24 -1.40 -5.41
CA PRO A 137 -17.08 -2.38 -4.69
C PRO A 137 -16.35 -3.28 -3.70
N ARG A 138 -15.05 -3.50 -3.90
CA ARG A 138 -14.23 -4.40 -3.08
C ARG A 138 -13.20 -3.66 -2.22
N LEU A 139 -13.31 -2.33 -2.12
CA LEU A 139 -12.58 -1.56 -1.11
C LEU A 139 -13.14 -1.89 0.27
N ARG A 140 -12.26 -2.16 1.22
CA ARG A 140 -12.62 -2.53 2.61
C ARG A 140 -12.03 -1.59 3.66
N GLY A 141 -11.35 -0.53 3.23
CA GLY A 141 -10.79 0.51 4.09
C GLY A 141 -9.53 1.12 3.46
N ILE A 142 -8.75 1.81 4.27
CA ILE A 142 -7.45 2.38 3.90
C ILE A 142 -6.35 1.81 4.77
N GLN A 143 -5.21 1.48 4.17
CA GLN A 143 -3.98 1.18 4.90
C GLN A 143 -3.07 2.40 4.90
N ILE A 144 -2.50 2.71 6.07
CA ILE A 144 -1.59 3.86 6.25
C ILE A 144 -0.36 3.46 7.06
N GLY A 145 0.71 4.23 6.91
CA GLY A 145 1.88 4.12 7.78
C GLY A 145 1.59 4.64 9.20
N SER A 146 2.28 4.09 10.20
CA SER A 146 2.23 4.59 11.59
C SER A 146 2.88 5.97 11.79
N ASN A 147 3.63 6.45 10.80
CA ASN A 147 4.35 7.71 10.82
C ASN A 147 4.38 8.28 9.40
N ILE A 148 4.11 9.57 9.27
CA ILE A 148 4.01 10.29 7.99
C ILE A 148 5.22 11.22 7.89
N ASP A 149 6.38 10.62 7.60
CA ASP A 149 7.68 11.32 7.48
C ASP A 149 8.00 12.25 8.67
N GLY A 150 7.81 11.73 9.89
CA GLY A 150 8.00 12.48 11.13
C GLY A 150 6.73 13.07 11.74
N THR A 151 5.62 13.10 10.99
CA THR A 151 4.31 13.51 11.53
C THR A 151 3.62 12.32 12.20
N ASP A 152 3.16 12.50 13.43
CA ASP A 152 2.41 11.51 14.20
C ASP A 152 0.92 11.52 13.81
N LEU A 153 0.20 10.42 14.05
CA LEU A 153 -1.20 10.26 13.61
C LEU A 153 -2.22 11.09 14.41
N ASP A 154 -1.79 11.71 15.51
CA ASP A 154 -2.56 12.64 16.33
C ASP A 154 -2.37 14.12 15.93
N ASP A 155 -1.68 14.40 14.82
CA ASP A 155 -1.58 15.75 14.26
C ASP A 155 -2.97 16.29 13.86
N GLU A 156 -3.31 17.50 14.34
CA GLU A 156 -4.60 18.15 14.09
C GLU A 156 -4.88 18.35 12.59
N GLY A 157 -3.86 18.41 11.75
CA GLY A 157 -3.98 18.49 10.30
C GLY A 157 -4.64 17.26 9.68
N LEU A 158 -4.63 16.11 10.34
CA LEU A 158 -5.26 14.86 9.88
C LEU A 158 -6.74 14.73 10.26
N GLU A 159 -7.25 15.59 11.15
CA GLU A 159 -8.65 15.57 11.59
C GLU A 159 -9.67 15.58 10.43
N PRO A 160 -9.51 16.38 9.35
CA PRO A 160 -10.41 16.32 8.21
C PRO A 160 -10.46 14.95 7.55
N LEU A 161 -9.32 14.25 7.47
CA LEU A 161 -9.24 12.91 6.89
C LEU A 161 -9.94 11.89 7.79
N TRP A 162 -9.76 11.95 9.11
CA TRP A 162 -10.44 11.07 10.06
C TRP A 162 -11.96 11.23 9.99
N ALA A 163 -12.44 12.48 9.93
CA ALA A 163 -13.87 12.77 9.80
C ALA A 163 -14.46 12.20 8.49
N ASP A 164 -13.74 12.29 7.37
CA ASP A 164 -14.25 11.77 6.10
C ASP A 164 -14.20 10.23 6.04
N LEU A 165 -13.16 9.59 6.58
CA LEU A 165 -13.10 8.14 6.73
C LEU A 165 -14.22 7.59 7.60
N GLU A 166 -14.52 8.26 8.73
CA GLU A 166 -15.66 7.94 9.59
C GLU A 166 -16.98 8.08 8.83
N ALA A 167 -17.20 9.21 8.16
CA ALA A 167 -18.44 9.46 7.40
C ALA A 167 -18.68 8.41 6.30
N LYS A 168 -17.61 7.92 5.66
CA LYS A 168 -17.67 6.86 4.64
C LYS A 168 -17.71 5.44 5.23
N ASN A 169 -17.61 5.27 6.55
CA ASN A 169 -17.49 3.98 7.25
C ASN A 169 -16.32 3.13 6.73
N LEU A 170 -15.18 3.77 6.44
CA LEU A 170 -13.99 3.09 5.95
C LEU A 170 -13.01 2.87 7.11
N PRO A 171 -12.72 1.63 7.51
CA PRO A 171 -11.76 1.36 8.58
C PRO A 171 -10.33 1.69 8.13
N VAL A 172 -9.49 2.02 9.10
CA VAL A 172 -8.07 2.32 8.90
C VAL A 172 -7.22 1.19 9.44
N TRP A 173 -6.36 0.63 8.59
CA TRP A 173 -5.32 -0.30 8.97
C TRP A 173 -3.97 0.44 9.10
N VAL A 174 -3.54 0.67 10.33
CA VAL A 174 -2.23 1.27 10.62
C VAL A 174 -1.14 0.19 10.56
N HIS A 175 -0.11 0.42 9.75
CA HIS A 175 1.02 -0.48 9.60
C HIS A 175 2.34 0.21 9.98
N GLY A 176 3.17 -0.48 10.77
CA GLY A 176 4.53 -0.02 11.05
C GLY A 176 5.47 -0.30 9.87
N ASP A 177 6.27 0.68 9.46
CA ASP A 177 7.40 0.44 8.55
C ASP A 177 8.70 0.49 9.36
N GLN A 178 9.57 -0.52 9.21
CA GLN A 178 10.89 -0.52 9.85
C GLN A 178 11.73 0.69 9.46
N ARG A 179 11.43 1.36 8.34
CA ARG A 179 12.12 2.56 7.87
C ARG A 179 11.54 3.86 8.42
N SER A 180 10.35 3.82 9.02
CA SER A 180 9.62 4.99 9.52
C SER A 180 8.82 4.59 10.77
N LEU A 181 9.52 4.09 11.78
CA LEU A 181 8.90 3.70 13.05
C LEU A 181 8.45 4.96 13.79
N ALA A 182 7.16 5.03 14.14
CA ALA A 182 6.65 6.07 15.02
C ALA A 182 7.40 6.05 16.36
N GLY A 183 7.80 7.22 16.84
CA GLY A 183 8.56 7.33 18.09
C GLY A 183 9.97 6.73 18.05
N ALA A 184 10.57 6.52 16.87
CA ALA A 184 11.94 6.01 16.75
C ALA A 184 12.98 6.88 17.49
N ASP A 185 12.74 8.18 17.56
CA ASP A 185 13.50 9.16 18.37
C ASP A 185 13.50 8.83 19.86
N ARG A 186 12.48 8.12 20.36
CA ARG A 186 12.31 7.72 21.76
C ARG A 186 12.90 6.34 22.08
N LEU A 187 13.37 5.60 21.07
CA LEU A 187 13.93 4.25 21.21
C LEU A 187 15.45 4.22 21.40
N ASN A 188 16.13 5.35 21.15
CA ASN A 188 17.58 5.47 21.37
C ASN A 188 17.87 5.81 22.84
N ASN A 189 18.06 4.77 23.68
CA ASN A 189 18.72 4.85 24.99
C ASN A 189 20.18 4.43 24.88
#